data_AF-A0A2S8BGE1-F1
#
_entry.id   AF-A0A2S8BGE1-F1
#
_cell.length_a   1.000
_cell.length_b   1.000
_cell.length_c   1.000
_cell.angle_alpha   90.00
_cell.angle_beta   90.00
_cell.angle_gamma   90.00
#
_symmetry.space_group_name_H-M   'P 1'
#
loop_
_entity.id
_entity.type
_entity.pdbx_description
1 polymer ?
#
loop_
_entity_poly.entity_id
_entity_poly.type
_entity_poly.pdbx_seq_one_letter_code
_entity_poly.pdbx_strand_id
1 'polypeptide(L)' 'MTDPRIRLLFTRAQLVAMKRCPDCGWHPPTQGHHDDCPTTKDETTEANLGA' A
#
# COMPACT_ATOMS: atom_id res chain seq x y z
N MET A 1 8.60 -0.05 -21.61
CA MET A 1 7.48 0.67 -20.96
C MET A 1 7.08 -0.15 -19.75
N THR A 2 7.50 0.26 -18.55
CA THR A 2 7.19 -0.44 -17.31
C THR A 2 5.69 -0.31 -17.07
N ASP A 3 4.98 -1.43 -17.17
CA ASP A 3 3.58 -1.51 -16.78
C ASP A 3 3.46 -0.98 -15.34
N PRO A 4 2.73 0.13 -15.08
CA PRO A 4 2.51 0.56 -13.72
C PRO A 4 1.54 -0.44 -13.11
N ARG A 5 2.10 -1.55 -12.58
CA ARG A 5 1.38 -2.73 -12.05
C ARG A 5 0.28 -2.38 -11.05
N ILE A 6 0.27 -1.15 -10.56
CA ILE A 6 -0.82 -0.60 -9.77
C ILE A 6 -1.18 0.79 -10.29
N ARG A 7 -2.24 0.87 -11.09
CA ARG A 7 -2.86 2.15 -11.47
C ARG A 7 -3.77 2.62 -10.34
N LEU A 8 -3.27 3.53 -9.51
CA LEU A 8 -4.08 4.18 -8.49
C LEU A 8 -5.08 5.13 -9.17
N LEU A 9 -6.39 4.90 -8.98
CA LEU A 9 -7.45 5.77 -9.51
C LEU A 9 -7.50 7.13 -8.79
N PHE A 10 -6.88 7.24 -7.62
CA PHE A 10 -6.95 8.39 -6.73
C PHE A 10 -5.54 8.83 -6.33
N THR A 11 -5.40 10.09 -5.93
CA THR A 11 -4.12 10.63 -5.44
C THR A 11 -3.75 10.04 -4.08
N ARG A 12 -2.47 10.12 -3.71
CA ARG A 12 -1.96 9.67 -2.41
C ARG A 12 -2.78 10.23 -1.24
N ALA A 13 -3.08 11.54 -1.27
CA ALA A 13 -3.86 12.21 -0.24
C ALA A 13 -5.30 11.69 -0.17
N GLN A 14 -5.93 11.43 -1.31
CA GLN A 14 -7.28 10.86 -1.36
C GLN A 14 -7.31 9.43 -0.83
N LEU A 15 -6.31 8.60 -1.14
CA LEU A 15 -6.20 7.23 -0.62
C LEU A 15 -6.06 7.22 0.89
N VAL A 16 -5.21 8.08 1.46
CA VAL A 16 -5.06 8.23 2.92
C VAL A 16 -6.38 8.68 3.57
N ALA A 17 -7.07 9.66 2.98
CA ALA A 17 -8.38 10.11 3.46
C ALA A 17 -9.44 8.99 3.43
N MET A 18 -9.37 8.09 2.44
CA MET A 18 -10.24 6.92 2.31
C MET A 18 -9.74 5.69 3.09
N LYS A 19 -8.70 5.81 3.92
CA LYS A 19 -8.05 4.70 4.65
C LYS A 19 -7.57 3.55 3.74
N ARG A 20 -7.20 3.89 2.51
CA ARG A 20 -6.58 3.00 1.53
C ARG A 20 -5.08 3.18 1.53
N CYS A 21 -4.36 2.12 1.17
CA CYS A 21 -2.92 2.19 1.03
C CYS A 21 -2.55 3.24 -0.04
N PRO A 22 -1.67 4.19 0.27
CA PRO A 22 -1.25 5.22 -0.67
C PRO A 22 -0.41 4.70 -1.85
N ASP A 23 0.14 3.49 -1.71
CA ASP A 23 1.07 2.90 -2.67
C ASP A 23 0.41 1.81 -3.53
N CYS A 24 -0.55 1.05 -2.98
CA CYS A 24 -1.28 0.03 -3.74
C CYS A 24 -2.79 0.28 -3.89
N GLY A 25 -3.36 1.27 -3.21
CA GLY A 25 -4.78 1.64 -3.33
C GLY A 25 -5.78 0.65 -2.72
N TRP A 26 -5.31 -0.51 -2.28
CA TRP A 26 -6.09 -1.51 -1.57
C TRP A 26 -6.44 -1.04 -0.17
N HIS A 27 -7.42 -1.67 0.46
CA HIS A 27 -7.87 -1.33 1.80
C HIS A 27 -7.26 -2.34 2.81
N PRO A 28 -6.11 -2.05 3.45
CA PRO A 28 -5.38 -3.06 4.23
C PRO A 28 -6.19 -3.69 5.37
N PRO A 29 -7.00 -2.94 6.12
CA PRO A 29 -7.84 -3.50 7.18
C PRO A 29 -8.84 -4.58 6.75
N THR A 30 -9.28 -4.58 5.48
CA THR A 30 -10.36 -5.47 5.02
C THR A 30 -9.92 -6.41 3.90
N GLN A 31 -8.97 -5.99 3.07
CA GLN A 31 -8.48 -6.74 1.90
C GLN A 31 -6.99 -7.10 2.00
N GLY A 32 -6.26 -6.54 2.98
CA GLY A 32 -4.81 -6.58 2.99
C GLY A 32 -4.20 -5.69 1.90
N HIS A 33 -2.89 -5.80 1.74
CA HIS A 33 -2.15 -5.12 0.68
C HIS A 33 -2.10 -6.01 -0.57
N HIS A 34 -1.92 -5.37 -1.74
CA HIS A 34 -1.62 -6.07 -2.98
C HIS A 34 -0.23 -6.72 -2.87
N ASP A 35 0.00 -7.88 -3.49
CA ASP A 35 1.30 -8.59 -3.42
C ASP A 35 2.47 -7.76 -4.00
N ASP A 36 2.16 -6.88 -4.95
CA ASP A 36 3.11 -5.91 -5.52
C ASP A 36 3.13 -4.56 -4.78
N CYS A 37 2.51 -4.45 -3.62
CA CYS A 37 2.63 -3.25 -2.80
C CYS A 37 4.10 -3.08 -2.37
N PRO A 38 4.72 -1.91 -2.59
CA PRO A 38 6.08 -1.69 -2.09
C PRO A 38 6.14 -1.74 -0.56
N THR A 39 5.08 -1.27 0.10
CA THR A 39 5.00 -1.22 1.57
C THR A 39 5.06 -2.60 2.21
N THR A 40 4.51 -3.65 1.59
CA THR A 40 4.61 -5.03 2.13
C THR A 40 6.00 -5.62 2.00
N LYS A 41 6.76 -5.22 0.98
CA LYS A 41 8.14 -5.69 0.76
C LYS A 41 9.11 -5.02 1.75
N ASP A 42 8.81 -3.78 2.14
CA ASP A 42 9.62 -3.02 3.10
C ASP A 42 9.30 -3.34 4.57
N GLU A 43 8.11 -3.90 4.87
CA GLU A 43 7.73 -4.30 6.25
C GLU A 43 8.42 -5.58 6.77
N THR A 44 9.30 -6.22 5.97
CA THR A 44 10.14 -7.34 6.46
C THR A 44 11.36 -6.86 7.26
N THR A 45 11.56 -5.55 7.50
CA THR A 45 12.71 -5.08 8.31
C THR A 45 12.34 -4.26 9.56
N GLU A 46 11.17 -3.63 9.68
CA GLU A 46 10.96 -2.66 10.78
C GLU A 46 9.61 -2.79 11.55
N ALA A 47 8.82 -3.85 11.33
CA ALA A 47 7.56 -4.08 12.07
C ALA A 47 7.69 -5.03 13.29
N ASN A 48 8.91 -5.19 13.82
CA ASN A 48 9.17 -5.98 15.05
C ASN A 48 9.99 -5.23 16.13
N LEU A 49 9.99 -3.89 16.13
CA LEU A 49 10.56 -3.12 17.26
C LEU A 49 9.54 -2.15 17.85
N GLY A 50 8.49 -2.73 18.41
CA GLY A 50 7.63 -2.10 19.40
C GLY A 50 7.52 -3.01 20.61
N ALA A 51 8.58 -3.04 21.43
CA ALA A 51 8.57 -3.52 22.82
C ALA A 51 9.11 -2.40 23.71
#